data_AF-A0A250FV62-F1
#
_entry.id   AF-A0A250FV62-F1
#
_cell.length_a   1.000
_cell.length_b   1.000
_cell.length_c   1.000
_cell.angle_alpha   90.00
_cell.angle_beta   90.00
_cell.angle_gamma   90.00
#
_symmetry.space_group_name_H-M   'P 1'
#
loop_
_entity.id
_entity.type
_entity.pdbx_description
1 polymer ?
#
loop_
_entity_poly.entity_id
_entity_poly.type
_entity_poly.pdbx_seq_one_letter_code
_entity_poly.pdbx_strand_id
1 'polypeptide(L)' 'MTTQEKVLYIIELLELSDRQVSSVIGKAISTVTHKRAQIGRNKFTDEDLQKLKDYYIDTLNKIKAI' A
#
# COMPACT_ATOMS: atom_id res chain seq x y z
N MET A 1 7.89 -12.05 -7.31
CA MET A 1 7.89 -10.81 -6.51
C MET A 1 7.51 -11.12 -5.07
N THR A 2 8.29 -10.64 -4.11
CA THR A 2 7.99 -10.67 -2.68
C THR A 2 6.82 -9.74 -2.36
N THR A 3 6.18 -9.91 -1.20
CA THR A 3 5.08 -9.02 -0.74
C THR A 3 5.53 -7.57 -0.65
N GLN A 4 6.75 -7.35 -0.16
CA GLN A 4 7.38 -6.03 -0.16
C GLN A 4 7.46 -5.43 -1.58
N GLU A 5 8.00 -6.18 -2.54
CA GLU A 5 8.11 -5.72 -3.94
C GLU A 5 6.76 -5.42 -4.57
N LYS A 6 5.74 -6.27 -4.32
CA LYS A 6 4.38 -6.06 -4.84
C LYS A 6 3.75 -4.79 -4.29
N VAL A 7 3.90 -4.53 -2.99
CA VAL A 7 3.36 -3.30 -2.38
C VAL A 7 4.08 -2.06 -2.90
N LEU A 8 5.42 -2.09 -2.96
CA LEU A 8 6.20 -0.98 -3.51
C LEU A 8 5.83 -0.70 -4.96
N TYR A 9 5.63 -1.74 -5.77
CA TYR A 9 5.18 -1.60 -7.15
C TYR A 9 3.81 -0.91 -7.27
N ILE A 10 2.82 -1.31 -6.46
CA ILE A 10 1.49 -0.65 -6.47
C ILE A 10 1.62 0.82 -6.06
N ILE A 11 2.40 1.09 -5.02
CA ILE A 11 2.64 2.44 -4.52
C ILE A 11 3.28 3.33 -5.58
N GLU A 12 4.26 2.81 -6.33
CA GLU A 12 4.93 3.52 -7.41
C GLU A 12 3.98 3.73 -8.61
N LEU A 13 3.30 2.67 -9.05
CA LEU A 13 2.38 2.69 -10.19
C LEU A 13 1.23 3.70 -10.02
N LEU A 14 0.72 3.82 -8.79
CA LEU A 14 -0.40 4.72 -8.46
C LEU A 14 0.06 6.03 -7.79
N GLU A 15 1.38 6.27 -7.72
CA GLU A 15 2.00 7.45 -7.11
C GLU A 15 1.49 7.76 -5.69
N LEU A 16 1.37 6.72 -4.86
CA LEU A 16 0.78 6.83 -3.52
C LEU A 16 1.72 7.47 -2.51
N SER A 17 1.20 8.46 -1.79
CA SER A 17 1.84 9.02 -0.61
C SER A 17 1.73 8.07 0.60
N ASP A 18 2.66 8.18 1.55
CA ASP A 18 2.63 7.39 2.78
C ASP A 18 1.35 7.63 3.60
N ARG A 19 0.74 8.82 3.47
CA ARG A 19 -0.55 9.15 4.10
C ARG A 19 -1.69 8.31 3.52
N GLN A 20 -1.77 8.18 2.19
CA GLN A 20 -2.79 7.36 1.53
C GLN A 20 -2.60 5.88 1.85
N VAL A 21 -1.35 5.40 1.86
CA VAL A 21 -1.07 4.00 2.22
C VAL A 21 -1.45 3.75 3.68
N SER A 22 -1.11 4.68 4.58
CA SER A 22 -1.43 4.63 6.01
C SER A 22 -2.93 4.51 6.27
N SER A 23 -3.76 5.31 5.59
CA SER A 23 -5.21 5.25 5.76
C SER A 23 -5.80 3.94 5.27
N VAL A 24 -5.26 3.35 4.20
CA VAL A 24 -5.74 2.08 3.63
C VAL A 24 -5.37 0.87 4.48
N ILE A 25 -4.11 0.78 4.93
CA ILE A 25 -3.64 -0.39 5.69
C ILE A 25 -3.94 -0.30 7.19
N GLY A 26 -4.37 0.87 7.68
CA GLY A 26 -4.72 1.11 9.09
C GLY A 26 -3.52 1.15 10.02
N LYS A 27 -2.39 1.70 9.57
CA LYS A 27 -1.15 1.83 10.36
C LYS A 27 -0.71 3.28 10.42
N ALA A 28 0.07 3.66 11.43
CA ALA A 28 0.62 5.02 11.52
C ALA A 28 1.51 5.35 10.31
N ILE A 29 1.53 6.62 9.88
CA ILE A 29 2.35 7.09 8.75
C ILE A 29 3.83 6.73 8.95
N SER A 30 4.38 6.91 10.16
CA SER A 30 5.76 6.54 10.47
C SER A 30 6.04 5.04 10.26
N THR A 31 5.05 4.18 10.52
CA THR A 31 5.17 2.74 10.27
C THR A 31 5.21 2.45 8.77
N VAL A 32 4.40 3.14 7.97
CA VAL A 32 4.44 3.04 6.50
C VAL A 32 5.78 3.52 5.97
N THR A 33 6.27 4.68 6.43
CA THR A 33 7.58 5.22 6.03
C THR A 33 8.70 4.23 6.34
N HIS A 34 8.70 3.62 7.53
CA HIS A 34 9.69 2.60 7.90
C HIS A 34 9.58 1.34 7.04
N LYS A 35 8.36 0.84 6.78
CA LYS A 35 8.12 -0.31 5.88
C LYS A 35 8.60 -0.03 4.47
N ARG A 36 8.36 1.18 3.95
CA ARG A 36 8.77 1.62 2.61
C ARG A 36 10.29 1.70 2.48
N ALA A 37 10.95 2.29 3.48
CA ALA A 37 12.41 2.42 3.55
C ALA A 37 13.13 1.16 4.07
N GLN A 38 12.40 0.10 4.42
CA GLN A 38 12.91 -1.14 5.03
C GLN A 38 13.76 -0.92 6.30
N ILE A 39 13.46 0.14 7.05
CA ILE A 39 14.17 0.49 8.29
C ILE A 39 13.79 -0.52 9.39
N GLY A 40 14.80 -1.03 10.11
CA GLY A 40 14.60 -1.91 11.26
C GLY A 40 13.97 -3.27 10.93
N ARG A 41 14.15 -3.78 9.69
CA ARG A 41 13.52 -5.02 9.17
C ARG A 41 11.98 -4.97 9.12
N ASN A 42 11.37 -3.78 9.24
CA ASN A 42 9.94 -3.63 9.06
C ASN A 42 9.60 -3.76 7.58
N LYS A 43 8.66 -4.64 7.24
CA LYS A 43 8.25 -4.93 5.86
C LYS A 43 6.73 -4.93 5.76
N PHE A 44 6.23 -4.68 4.57
CA PHE A 44 4.82 -4.90 4.28
C PHE A 44 4.47 -6.38 4.40
N THR A 45 3.29 -6.65 4.95
CA THR A 45 2.72 -7.99 5.14
C THR A 45 1.73 -8.32 4.04
N ASP A 46 1.34 -9.60 3.94
CA ASP A 46 0.32 -10.01 2.96
C ASP A 46 -1.03 -9.36 3.25
N GLU A 47 -1.34 -9.07 4.52
CA GLU A 47 -2.51 -8.29 4.91
C GLU A 47 -2.44 -6.85 4.38
N ASP A 48 -1.29 -6.18 4.52
CA ASP A 48 -1.09 -4.82 3.98
C ASP A 48 -1.31 -4.81 2.46
N LEU A 49 -0.77 -5.81 1.75
CA LEU A 49 -0.93 -5.97 0.30
C LEU A 49 -2.40 -6.21 -0.08
N GLN A 50 -3.10 -7.09 0.64
CA GLN A 50 -4.49 -7.40 0.35
C GLN A 50 -5.39 -6.17 0.53
N LYS A 51 -5.23 -5.42 1.63
CA LYS A 51 -5.96 -4.16 1.86
C LYS A 51 -5.73 -3.13 0.76
N LEU A 52 -4.48 -2.96 0.35
CA LEU A 52 -4.11 -2.08 -0.76
C LEU A 52 -4.82 -2.48 -2.06
N LYS A 53 -4.75 -3.76 -2.42
CA LYS A 53 -5.42 -4.27 -3.63
C LYS A 53 -6.92 -4.04 -3.58
N ASP A 54 -7.58 -4.44 -2.50
CA ASP A 54 -9.03 -4.36 -2.39
C ASP A 54 -9.52 -2.91 -2.49
N TYR A 55 -8.87 -2.00 -1.76
CA TYR A 55 -9.23 -0.58 -1.79
C TYR A 55 -9.10 0.04 -3.18
N TYR A 56 -7.97 -0.17 -3.85
CA TYR A 56 -7.73 0.46 -5.16
C TYR A 56 -8.47 -0.24 -6.30
N ILE A 57 -8.70 -1.56 -6.23
CA ILE A 57 -9.58 -2.25 -7.19
C ILE A 57 -11.02 -1.72 -7.07
N ASP A 58 -11.54 -1.60 -5.85
CA ASP A 58 -12.88 -1.01 -5.62
C ASP A 58 -12.96 0.43 -6.15
N THR A 59 -11.93 1.25 -5.89
CA THR A 59 -11.84 2.62 -6.41
C THR A 59 -11.85 2.66 -7.95
N LEU A 60 -11.05 1.82 -8.60
CA LEU A 60 -11.00 1.74 -10.07
C LEU A 60 -12.32 1.22 -10.67
N ASN A 61 -12.98 0.27 -9.99
CA ASN A 61 -14.29 -0.23 -10.41
C ASN A 61 -15.36 0.88 -10.34
N LYS A 62 -15.33 1.70 -9.29
CA LYS A 62 -16.21 2.88 -9.19
C LYS A 62 -15.98 3.86 -10.32
N ILE A 63 -14.72 4.12 -10.66
CA ILE A 63 -14.36 5.00 -11.79
C ILE A 63 -14.86 4.42 -13.12
N LYS A 64 -14.70 3.10 -13.34
CA LYS A 64 -15.16 2.42 -14.56
C LYS A 64 -16.69 2.46 -14.73
N ALA A 65 -17.43 2.60 -13.63
CA ALA A 65 -18.89 2.66 -13.62
C ALA A 65 -19.46 4.08 -13.83
N ILE A 66 -18.61 5.09 -13.94
CA ILE A 66 -18.97 6.46 -14.33
C ILE A 66 -19.15 6.49 -15.86
#